data_AF-A0A6T0AX24-F1
#
_entry.id   AF-A0A6T0AX24-F1
#
_cell.length_a   1.000
_cell.length_b   1.000
_cell.length_c   1.000
_cell.angle_alpha   90.00
_cell.angle_beta   90.00
_cell.angle_gamma   90.00
#
_symmetry.space_group_name_H-M   'P 1'
#
loop_
_entity.id
_entity.type
_entity.pdbx_description
1 polymer ?
#
loop_
_entity_poly.entity_id
_entity_poly.type
_entity_poly.pdbx_seq_one_letter_code
_entity_poly.pdbx_strand_id
1 'polypeptide(L)'
;MAYLFGYMGPNPTHAPFIKRVWPAGGEAGYKQVQSIGPSPVLIHRADLEEVAGPWSETAVKLKTDPQADRTLGWVIEMWGYSIASASIGLRHQVFRDFQVEPGALSSAAQLDGFPLRYWIFHYTYQFEYYLDGTPCQPWTIGEFSLDKRHFSAEPPPYPLPDPPPGANKAAFFLVGAFNEAMRALGTAWPRRQPAPGSSEPPLQSVYGRRRLDWFGRHANGFATELRTMPLIKRLVGSEWACEDGSSLQLGGNGDARWRSGRSGRWGSMNNPDLGGACPVGACIYVDVSGSHNVAVNGSSLTVMRLFYRTASATPEVVARCHRSGGGA
;
A
#
# COMPACT_ATOMS: atom_id res chain seq x y z
N MET A 1 9.03 -28.70 -1.85
CA MET A 1 7.61 -28.26 -1.78
C MET A 1 7.46 -26.91 -2.48
N ALA A 2 6.32 -26.62 -3.08
CA ALA A 2 6.04 -25.33 -3.74
C ALA A 2 4.58 -24.92 -3.61
N TYR A 3 4.32 -23.62 -3.64
CA TYR A 3 2.95 -23.08 -3.66
C TYR A 3 2.35 -23.10 -5.08
N LEU A 4 1.04 -23.32 -5.16
CA LEU A 4 0.29 -23.30 -6.41
C LEU A 4 -0.19 -21.89 -6.77
N PHE A 5 0.37 -21.31 -7.82
CA PHE A 5 -0.11 -20.06 -8.39
C PHE A 5 -1.21 -20.33 -9.42
N GLY A 6 -2.48 -20.26 -8.98
CA GLY A 6 -3.64 -20.61 -9.81
C GLY A 6 -3.77 -19.80 -11.11
N TYR A 7 -3.16 -18.61 -11.17
CA TYR A 7 -3.12 -17.78 -12.38
C TYR A 7 -2.04 -18.21 -13.39
N MET A 8 -1.09 -19.08 -13.01
CA MET A 8 -0.05 -19.61 -13.89
C MET A 8 -0.46 -20.98 -14.46
N GLY A 9 -1.57 -21.08 -15.19
CA GLY A 9 -2.00 -22.36 -15.78
C GLY A 9 -1.35 -22.64 -17.14
N PRO A 10 -0.32 -23.51 -17.25
CA PRO A 10 0.25 -23.88 -18.54
C PRO A 10 -0.80 -24.56 -19.39
N ASN A 11 -0.91 -24.14 -20.64
CA ASN A 11 -1.94 -24.58 -21.57
C ASN A 11 -1.42 -24.38 -23.00
N PRO A 12 -2.12 -24.86 -24.05
CA PRO A 12 -1.64 -24.78 -25.42
C PRO A 12 -1.21 -23.39 -25.90
N THR A 13 -1.78 -22.30 -25.39
CA THR A 13 -1.39 -20.93 -25.77
C THR A 13 0.05 -20.58 -25.36
N HIS A 14 0.59 -21.28 -24.36
CA HIS A 14 1.95 -21.07 -23.86
C HIS A 14 2.99 -21.94 -24.56
N ALA A 15 2.57 -22.99 -25.27
CA ALA A 15 3.46 -23.97 -25.89
C ALA A 15 4.53 -23.35 -26.81
N PRO A 16 4.22 -22.34 -27.67
CA PRO A 16 5.23 -21.74 -28.53
C PRO A 16 6.37 -21.07 -27.76
N PHE A 17 6.07 -20.40 -26.64
CA PHE A 17 7.08 -19.73 -25.81
C PHE A 17 7.92 -20.74 -25.03
N ILE A 18 7.26 -21.75 -24.46
CA ILE A 18 7.92 -22.82 -23.70
C ILE A 18 8.86 -23.61 -24.60
N LYS A 19 8.40 -24.01 -25.80
CA LYS A 19 9.23 -24.70 -26.79
C LYS A 19 10.42 -23.85 -27.26
N ARG A 20 10.26 -22.53 -27.35
CA ARG A 20 11.35 -21.63 -27.76
C ARG A 20 12.50 -21.62 -26.76
N VAL A 21 12.20 -21.61 -25.46
CA VAL A 21 13.22 -21.60 -24.39
C VAL A 21 13.63 -23.01 -23.93
N TRP A 22 12.80 -24.01 -24.22
CA TRP A 22 13.07 -25.43 -23.96
C TRP A 22 12.65 -26.30 -25.17
N PRO A 23 13.45 -26.34 -26.26
CA PRO A 23 13.09 -27.07 -27.48
C PRO A 23 12.90 -28.58 -27.28
N ALA A 24 13.67 -29.19 -26.37
CA ALA A 24 13.58 -30.62 -26.06
C ALA A 24 12.21 -31.02 -25.48
N GLY A 25 11.48 -30.08 -24.87
CA GLY A 25 10.11 -30.33 -24.39
C GLY A 25 9.06 -30.43 -25.51
N GLY A 26 9.37 -29.92 -26.71
CA GLY A 26 8.46 -29.94 -27.86
C GLY A 26 7.13 -29.21 -27.63
N GLU A 27 6.13 -29.51 -28.48
CA GLU A 27 4.78 -28.93 -28.38
C GLU A 27 4.03 -29.33 -27.10
N ALA A 28 4.41 -30.47 -26.49
CA ALA A 28 3.78 -30.99 -25.27
C ALA A 28 4.49 -30.53 -23.99
N GLY A 29 5.61 -29.80 -24.08
CA GLY A 29 6.43 -29.41 -22.93
C GLY A 29 5.65 -28.63 -21.87
N TYR A 30 4.66 -27.84 -22.28
CA TYR A 30 3.78 -27.11 -21.36
C TYR A 30 3.05 -28.02 -20.36
N LYS A 31 2.81 -29.29 -20.69
CA LYS A 31 2.16 -30.25 -19.77
C LYS A 31 3.06 -30.66 -18.59
N GLN A 32 4.37 -30.46 -18.72
CA GLN A 32 5.33 -30.81 -17.68
C GLN A 32 5.61 -29.66 -16.71
N VAL A 33 5.40 -28.42 -17.18
CA VAL A 33 5.53 -27.18 -16.41
C VAL A 33 4.49 -27.16 -15.29
N GLN A 34 4.91 -26.89 -14.06
CA GLN A 34 4.01 -26.75 -12.92
C GLN A 34 3.58 -25.29 -12.77
N SER A 35 2.37 -25.06 -12.26
CA SER A 35 1.85 -23.73 -11.89
C SER A 35 2.47 -23.21 -10.59
N ILE A 36 3.80 -23.13 -10.54
CA ILE A 36 4.58 -22.73 -9.38
C ILE A 36 5.50 -21.54 -9.73
N GLY A 37 6.24 -21.03 -8.75
CA GLY A 37 7.29 -20.04 -8.92
C GLY A 37 8.36 -20.26 -7.86
N PRO A 38 9.43 -19.45 -7.82
CA PRO A 38 10.57 -19.65 -6.91
C PRO A 38 10.29 -19.22 -5.47
N SER A 39 9.18 -18.51 -5.20
CA SER A 39 8.87 -17.96 -3.87
C SER A 39 7.38 -18.09 -3.55
N PRO A 40 6.98 -18.92 -2.56
CA PRO A 40 7.81 -19.76 -1.71
C PRO A 40 8.05 -21.13 -2.32
N VAL A 41 9.31 -21.58 -2.25
CA VAL A 41 9.73 -22.96 -2.54
C VAL A 41 10.64 -23.44 -1.41
N LEU A 42 10.45 -24.69 -1.01
CA LEU A 42 11.45 -25.46 -0.28
C LEU A 42 12.09 -26.44 -1.27
N ILE A 43 13.41 -26.32 -1.42
CA ILE A 43 14.23 -27.03 -2.40
C ILE A 43 15.54 -27.47 -1.73
N HIS A 44 16.07 -28.65 -2.09
CA HIS A 44 17.39 -29.05 -1.63
C HIS A 44 18.45 -28.15 -2.27
N ARG A 45 19.55 -27.90 -1.55
CA ARG A 45 20.64 -27.07 -2.06
C ARG A 45 21.18 -27.55 -3.41
N ALA A 46 21.36 -28.86 -3.59
CA ALA A 46 21.86 -29.43 -4.85
C ALA A 46 20.91 -29.17 -6.02
N ASP A 47 19.60 -29.37 -5.83
CA ASP A 47 18.60 -29.07 -6.86
C ASP A 47 18.55 -27.58 -7.20
N LEU A 48 18.75 -26.70 -6.20
CA LEU A 48 18.82 -25.26 -6.42
C LEU A 48 20.06 -24.88 -7.25
N GLU A 49 21.22 -25.47 -6.94
CA GLU A 49 22.45 -25.28 -7.71
C GLU A 49 22.27 -25.72 -9.17
N GLU A 50 21.55 -26.83 -9.41
CA GLU A 50 21.26 -27.34 -10.74
C GLU A 50 20.29 -26.45 -11.54
N VAL A 51 19.22 -25.95 -10.90
CA VAL A 51 18.20 -25.15 -11.60
C VAL A 51 18.55 -23.68 -11.76
N ALA A 52 19.45 -23.13 -10.92
CA ALA A 52 19.73 -21.69 -10.88
C ALA A 52 20.20 -21.10 -12.22
N GLY A 53 21.12 -21.79 -12.91
CA GLY A 53 21.60 -21.39 -14.24
C GLY A 53 20.48 -21.41 -15.29
N PRO A 54 19.84 -22.58 -15.52
CA PRO A 54 18.71 -22.71 -16.43
C PRO A 54 17.57 -21.72 -16.15
N TRP A 55 17.24 -21.48 -14.88
CA TRP A 55 16.22 -20.51 -14.46
C TRP A 55 16.58 -19.10 -14.90
N SER A 56 17.78 -18.62 -14.56
CA SER A 56 18.25 -17.28 -14.94
C SER A 56 18.22 -17.08 -16.45
N GLU A 57 18.77 -18.04 -17.21
CA GLU A 57 18.77 -17.95 -18.67
C GLU A 57 17.36 -17.96 -19.26
N THR A 58 16.48 -18.83 -18.76
CA THR A 58 15.10 -18.94 -19.24
C THR A 58 14.33 -17.67 -18.95
N ALA A 59 14.45 -17.13 -17.74
CA ALA A 59 13.78 -15.88 -17.34
C ALA A 59 14.22 -14.70 -18.22
N VAL A 60 15.53 -14.57 -18.49
CA VAL A 60 16.06 -13.51 -19.38
C VAL A 60 15.56 -13.70 -20.80
N LYS A 61 15.67 -14.91 -21.38
CA LYS A 61 15.19 -15.21 -22.75
C LYS A 61 13.71 -14.84 -22.92
N LEU A 62 12.87 -15.26 -21.97
CA LEU A 62 11.44 -14.92 -21.96
C LEU A 62 11.23 -13.41 -21.83
N LYS A 63 11.94 -12.73 -20.92
CA LYS A 63 11.78 -11.29 -20.70
C LYS A 63 12.21 -10.44 -21.89
N THR A 64 13.23 -10.88 -22.64
CA THR A 64 13.71 -10.18 -23.84
C THR A 64 12.89 -10.45 -25.10
N ASP A 65 11.97 -11.42 -25.05
CA ASP A 65 11.05 -11.72 -26.13
C ASP A 65 9.76 -10.89 -25.95
N PRO A 66 9.46 -9.92 -26.84
CA PRO A 66 8.31 -9.03 -26.68
C PRO A 66 6.96 -9.75 -26.65
N GLN A 67 6.84 -10.90 -27.34
CA GLN A 67 5.61 -11.66 -27.38
C GLN A 67 5.43 -12.47 -26.10
N ALA A 68 6.52 -13.06 -25.59
CA ALA A 68 6.50 -13.76 -24.31
C ALA A 68 6.28 -12.79 -23.14
N ASP A 69 6.96 -11.64 -23.10
CA ASP A 69 6.78 -10.62 -22.04
C ASP A 69 5.34 -10.11 -21.98
N ARG A 70 4.73 -9.84 -23.13
CA ARG A 70 3.32 -9.44 -23.20
C ARG A 70 2.37 -10.54 -22.74
N THR A 71 2.66 -11.81 -23.05
CA THR A 71 1.74 -12.93 -22.80
C THR A 71 1.86 -13.47 -21.38
N LEU A 72 3.09 -13.66 -20.89
CA LEU A 72 3.37 -14.21 -19.57
C LEU A 72 3.33 -13.13 -18.48
N GLY A 73 3.51 -11.86 -18.87
CA GLY A 73 3.26 -10.69 -18.04
C GLY A 73 4.17 -10.56 -16.83
N TRP A 74 3.63 -9.98 -15.76
CA TRP A 74 4.39 -9.61 -14.56
C TRP A 74 4.95 -10.82 -13.76
N VAL A 75 4.51 -12.04 -14.09
CA VAL A 75 4.96 -13.31 -13.47
C VAL A 75 5.93 -14.09 -14.35
N ILE A 76 6.49 -13.46 -15.38
CA ILE A 76 7.38 -14.12 -16.35
C ILE A 76 8.63 -14.75 -15.72
N GLU A 77 9.13 -14.18 -14.63
CA GLU A 77 10.24 -14.73 -13.87
C GLU A 77 9.85 -16.10 -13.25
N MET A 78 8.64 -16.19 -12.70
CA MET A 78 8.07 -17.44 -12.16
C MET A 78 7.88 -18.50 -13.25
N TRP A 79 7.50 -18.08 -14.48
CA TRP A 79 7.47 -18.97 -15.64
C TRP A 79 8.86 -19.49 -15.97
N GLY A 80 9.87 -18.62 -15.93
CA GLY A 80 11.28 -18.98 -16.10
C GLY A 80 11.70 -20.10 -15.14
N TYR A 81 11.39 -19.97 -13.85
CA TYR A 81 11.66 -20.99 -12.84
C TYR A 81 10.95 -22.32 -13.15
N SER A 82 9.65 -22.26 -13.45
CA SER A 82 8.82 -23.45 -13.67
C SER A 82 9.20 -24.22 -14.94
N ILE A 83 9.60 -23.50 -16.00
CA ILE A 83 10.08 -24.11 -17.24
C ILE A 83 11.48 -24.70 -17.05
N ALA A 84 12.37 -23.99 -16.36
CA ALA A 84 13.72 -24.47 -16.04
C ALA A 84 13.69 -25.72 -15.14
N SER A 85 12.80 -25.74 -14.14
CA SER A 85 12.61 -26.94 -13.30
C SER A 85 12.16 -28.12 -14.15
N ALA A 86 11.17 -27.91 -15.04
CA ALA A 86 10.71 -28.95 -15.94
C ALA A 86 11.78 -29.43 -16.93
N SER A 87 12.66 -28.54 -17.40
CA SER A 87 13.68 -28.87 -18.39
C SER A 87 14.81 -29.75 -17.87
N ILE A 88 15.08 -29.71 -16.56
CA ILE A 88 16.02 -30.60 -15.87
C ILE A 88 15.34 -31.79 -15.19
N GLY A 89 14.01 -31.92 -15.32
CA GLY A 89 13.24 -32.98 -14.67
C GLY A 89 12.97 -32.77 -13.18
N LEU A 90 13.28 -31.59 -12.62
CA LEU A 90 12.97 -31.23 -11.25
C LEU A 90 11.46 -31.00 -11.10
N ARG A 91 10.85 -31.70 -10.13
CA ARG A 91 9.42 -31.59 -9.82
C ARG A 91 9.21 -31.30 -8.34
N HIS A 92 8.31 -30.37 -8.05
CA HIS A 92 7.93 -30.03 -6.69
C HIS A 92 6.64 -30.73 -6.28
N GLN A 93 6.60 -31.18 -5.03
CA GLN A 93 5.34 -31.44 -4.35
C GLN A 93 4.60 -30.13 -4.15
N VAL A 94 3.44 -29.98 -4.79
CA VAL A 94 2.59 -28.79 -4.70
C VAL A 94 1.75 -28.88 -3.44
N PHE A 95 1.81 -27.84 -2.60
CA PHE A 95 1.05 -27.76 -1.36
C PHE A 95 0.20 -26.48 -1.35
N ARG A 96 -1.12 -26.63 -1.45
CA ARG A 96 -2.06 -25.50 -1.59
C ARG A 96 -2.08 -24.59 -0.36
N ASP A 97 -1.93 -25.17 0.81
CA ASP A 97 -1.94 -24.44 2.07
C ASP A 97 -0.52 -24.00 2.50
N PHE A 98 0.45 -23.99 1.56
CA PHE A 98 1.82 -23.56 1.88
C PHE A 98 1.90 -22.06 2.20
N GLN A 99 1.15 -21.24 1.48
CA GLN A 99 1.00 -19.82 1.80
C GLN A 99 -0.42 -19.34 1.58
N VAL A 100 -0.75 -18.21 2.19
CA VAL A 100 -1.90 -17.38 1.84
C VAL A 100 -1.43 -16.00 1.44
N GLU A 101 -2.10 -15.41 0.44
CA GLU A 101 -1.81 -14.08 -0.09
C GLU A 101 -3.01 -13.16 0.15
N PRO A 102 -3.24 -12.69 1.39
CA PRO A 102 -4.40 -11.89 1.70
C PRO A 102 -4.18 -10.43 1.33
N GLY A 103 -5.27 -9.74 1.04
CA GLY A 103 -5.38 -8.28 0.87
C GLY A 103 -6.76 -7.80 1.26
N ALA A 104 -7.09 -6.53 1.04
CA ALA A 104 -8.41 -5.99 1.42
C ALA A 104 -9.59 -6.73 0.77
N LEU A 105 -9.42 -7.17 -0.48
CA LEU A 105 -10.45 -7.85 -1.28
C LEU A 105 -10.46 -9.39 -1.11
N SER A 106 -9.72 -9.94 -0.15
CA SER A 106 -9.71 -11.37 0.12
C SER A 106 -11.09 -11.91 0.48
N SER A 107 -11.45 -13.06 -0.08
CA SER A 107 -12.73 -13.70 0.19
C SER A 107 -12.78 -14.31 1.59
N ALA A 108 -13.99 -14.42 2.16
CA ALA A 108 -14.19 -15.09 3.44
C ALA A 108 -13.63 -16.53 3.45
N ALA A 109 -13.78 -17.26 2.32
CA ALA A 109 -13.27 -18.62 2.16
C ALA A 109 -11.73 -18.68 2.16
N GLN A 110 -11.04 -17.71 1.56
CA GLN A 110 -9.57 -17.65 1.61
C GLN A 110 -9.09 -17.40 3.03
N LEU A 111 -9.81 -16.56 3.78
CA LEU A 111 -9.41 -16.20 5.13
C LEU A 111 -9.87 -17.25 6.16
N ASP A 112 -10.74 -18.18 5.84
CA ASP A 112 -11.22 -19.15 6.81
C ASP A 112 -10.09 -19.99 7.43
N GLY A 113 -10.04 -20.01 8.76
CA GLY A 113 -8.95 -20.65 9.52
C GLY A 113 -7.53 -20.18 9.21
N PHE A 114 -7.31 -19.08 8.47
CA PHE A 114 -6.00 -18.79 7.87
C PHE A 114 -4.80 -18.78 8.83
N PRO A 115 -4.89 -18.30 10.09
CA PRO A 115 -3.72 -18.24 10.97
C PRO A 115 -3.15 -19.62 11.35
N LEU A 116 -3.98 -20.67 11.27
CA LEU A 116 -3.59 -22.04 11.63
C LEU A 116 -3.55 -22.98 10.43
N ARG A 117 -4.18 -22.60 9.32
CA ARG A 117 -4.26 -23.41 8.10
C ARG A 117 -3.00 -23.27 7.24
N TYR A 118 -2.46 -22.06 7.13
CA TYR A 118 -1.36 -21.76 6.22
C TYR A 118 -0.04 -21.66 6.96
N TRP A 119 1.05 -22.06 6.29
CA TRP A 119 2.38 -22.04 6.88
C TRP A 119 3.04 -20.66 6.74
N ILE A 120 2.73 -19.94 5.66
CA ILE A 120 3.29 -18.64 5.33
C ILE A 120 2.15 -17.63 5.10
N PHE A 121 2.22 -16.49 5.79
CA PHE A 121 1.46 -15.30 5.41
C PHE A 121 2.30 -14.49 4.43
N HIS A 122 1.91 -14.45 3.15
CA HIS A 122 2.62 -13.69 2.14
C HIS A 122 1.99 -12.31 1.99
N TYR A 123 2.65 -11.28 2.51
CA TYR A 123 2.23 -9.89 2.34
C TYR A 123 2.56 -9.35 0.93
N THR A 124 1.74 -9.74 -0.05
CA THR A 124 1.89 -9.30 -1.45
C THR A 124 0.93 -8.15 -1.80
N TYR A 125 -0.33 -8.28 -1.39
CA TYR A 125 -1.39 -7.33 -1.70
C TYR A 125 -1.56 -6.28 -0.61
N GLN A 126 -1.95 -5.08 -1.04
CA GLN A 126 -2.25 -3.97 -0.16
C GLN A 126 -3.56 -4.16 0.61
N PHE A 127 -3.64 -3.53 1.78
CA PHE A 127 -4.85 -3.43 2.59
C PHE A 127 -5.35 -1.98 2.54
N GLU A 128 -6.22 -1.73 1.56
CA GLU A 128 -6.84 -0.43 1.30
C GLU A 128 -8.30 -0.48 1.76
N TYR A 129 -8.65 0.37 2.72
CA TYR A 129 -10.00 0.45 3.27
C TYR A 129 -10.49 1.88 3.35
N TYR A 130 -11.79 2.05 3.14
CA TYR A 130 -12.51 3.19 3.66
C TYR A 130 -12.67 3.07 5.19
N LEU A 131 -13.02 4.16 5.86
CA LEU A 131 -13.14 4.17 7.32
C LEU A 131 -14.27 3.30 7.91
N ASP A 132 -15.26 2.94 7.11
CA ASP A 132 -16.27 1.95 7.48
C ASP A 132 -15.75 0.50 7.39
N GLY A 133 -14.53 0.31 6.88
CA GLY A 133 -13.92 -0.99 6.62
C GLY A 133 -14.30 -1.61 5.28
N THR A 134 -15.03 -0.89 4.42
CA THR A 134 -15.28 -1.31 3.05
C THR A 134 -13.95 -1.38 2.28
N PRO A 135 -13.60 -2.53 1.67
CA PRO A 135 -12.35 -2.65 0.92
C PRO A 135 -12.39 -1.80 -0.36
N CYS A 136 -11.29 -1.10 -0.63
CA CYS A 136 -11.19 -0.33 -1.87
C CYS A 136 -10.97 -1.25 -3.07
N GLN A 137 -11.50 -0.84 -4.22
CA GLN A 137 -11.29 -1.53 -5.50
C GLN A 137 -9.84 -1.38 -5.96
N PRO A 138 -9.35 -2.26 -6.86
CA PRO A 138 -8.01 -2.12 -7.43
C PRO A 138 -7.76 -0.70 -7.96
N TRP A 139 -6.53 -0.22 -7.81
CA TRP A 139 -6.11 1.14 -8.20
C TRP A 139 -6.75 2.28 -7.39
N THR A 140 -7.42 1.98 -6.28
CA THR A 140 -7.94 2.98 -5.34
C THR A 140 -7.15 2.92 -4.04
N ILE A 141 -6.54 4.04 -3.63
CA ILE A 141 -5.96 4.17 -2.29
C ILE A 141 -7.07 4.48 -1.28
N GLY A 142 -7.10 3.73 -0.19
CA GLY A 142 -8.03 3.88 0.92
C GLY A 142 -7.72 5.07 1.82
N GLU A 143 -8.57 5.28 2.81
CA GLU A 143 -8.31 6.21 3.90
C GLU A 143 -7.33 5.58 4.88
N PHE A 144 -7.56 4.30 5.19
CA PHE A 144 -6.55 3.39 5.73
C PHE A 144 -5.84 2.69 4.57
N SER A 145 -4.52 2.75 4.56
CA SER A 145 -3.70 2.25 3.45
C SER A 145 -2.40 1.63 3.96
N LEU A 146 -2.44 0.31 4.13
CA LEU A 146 -1.29 -0.52 4.46
C LEU A 146 -0.75 -1.20 3.18
N ASP A 147 0.17 -0.52 2.52
CA ASP A 147 0.93 -1.00 1.35
C ASP A 147 2.43 -0.94 1.65
N LYS A 148 3.19 -2.01 1.43
CA LYS A 148 4.65 -2.03 1.63
C LYS A 148 5.39 -0.93 0.85
N ARG A 149 4.84 -0.49 -0.29
CA ARG A 149 5.40 0.59 -1.13
C ARG A 149 5.35 1.94 -0.41
N HIS A 150 4.53 2.05 0.63
CA HIS A 150 4.50 3.19 1.50
C HIS A 150 5.82 3.32 2.24
N PHE A 151 6.41 2.22 2.70
CA PHE A 151 7.55 2.21 3.63
C PHE A 151 8.88 1.87 2.92
N SER A 152 9.02 2.18 1.63
CA SER A 152 10.21 1.81 0.84
C SER A 152 11.48 2.59 1.20
N ALA A 153 11.33 3.79 1.77
CA ALA A 153 12.44 4.64 2.17
C ALA A 153 12.69 4.62 3.68
N GLU A 154 11.64 4.37 4.47
CA GLU A 154 11.66 4.48 5.92
C GLU A 154 10.76 3.40 6.54
N PRO A 155 11.12 2.83 7.70
CA PRO A 155 10.29 1.84 8.37
C PRO A 155 8.93 2.45 8.79
N PRO A 156 7.87 1.62 8.96
CA PRO A 156 6.60 2.09 9.49
C PRO A 156 6.74 2.66 10.92
N PRO A 157 5.85 3.59 11.30
CA PRO A 157 5.81 4.12 12.65
C PRO A 157 5.32 3.06 13.63
N TYR A 158 5.75 3.18 14.89
CA TYR A 158 5.32 2.31 15.96
C TYR A 158 4.55 3.09 17.05
N PRO A 159 3.38 2.60 17.48
CA PRO A 159 2.62 1.51 16.88
C PRO A 159 1.98 1.92 15.55
N LEU A 160 1.73 0.95 14.68
CA LEU A 160 0.76 1.09 13.61
C LEU A 160 -0.65 1.09 14.22
N PRO A 161 -1.55 1.94 13.74
CA PRO A 161 -2.92 1.94 14.22
C PRO A 161 -3.73 0.77 13.68
N ASP A 162 -4.77 0.43 14.42
CA ASP A 162 -5.66 -0.66 14.05
C ASP A 162 -6.39 -0.35 12.73
N PRO A 163 -6.62 -1.37 11.88
CA PRO A 163 -7.50 -1.24 10.74
C PRO A 163 -8.92 -0.77 11.14
N PRO A 164 -9.68 -0.17 10.21
CA PRO A 164 -11.08 0.16 10.43
C PRO A 164 -11.89 -1.07 10.88
N PRO A 165 -12.92 -0.93 11.76
CA PRO A 165 -13.65 -2.06 12.33
C PRO A 165 -14.24 -3.06 11.32
N GLY A 166 -14.64 -2.60 10.13
CA GLY A 166 -15.16 -3.47 9.06
C GLY A 166 -14.09 -4.17 8.21
N ALA A 167 -12.80 -3.89 8.45
CA ALA A 167 -11.72 -4.52 7.71
C ALA A 167 -11.68 -6.04 7.96
N ASN A 168 -11.12 -6.79 7.01
CA ASN A 168 -11.03 -8.23 7.16
C ASN A 168 -9.98 -8.64 8.22
N LYS A 169 -10.14 -9.83 8.78
CA LYS A 169 -9.28 -10.37 9.84
C LYS A 169 -7.79 -10.48 9.47
N ALA A 170 -7.45 -10.55 8.19
CA ALA A 170 -6.04 -10.58 7.77
C ALA A 170 -5.36 -9.23 7.93
N ALA A 171 -6.10 -8.12 7.78
CA ALA A 171 -5.59 -6.78 8.05
C ALA A 171 -5.19 -6.64 9.52
N PHE A 172 -6.08 -7.04 10.43
CA PHE A 172 -5.84 -7.00 11.88
C PHE A 172 -4.66 -7.88 12.29
N PHE A 173 -4.60 -9.11 11.74
CA PHE A 173 -3.47 -10.00 11.97
C PHE A 173 -2.13 -9.40 11.54
N LEU A 174 -2.05 -8.83 10.34
CA LEU A 174 -0.81 -8.27 9.81
C LEU A 174 -0.35 -7.05 10.62
N VAL A 175 -1.26 -6.14 10.96
CA VAL A 175 -0.96 -4.99 11.84
C VAL A 175 -0.49 -5.47 13.21
N GLY A 176 -1.17 -6.47 13.79
CA GLY A 176 -0.79 -7.08 15.05
C GLY A 176 0.63 -7.67 15.01
N ALA A 177 0.95 -8.45 13.97
CA ALA A 177 2.27 -9.04 13.78
C ALA A 177 3.38 -7.98 13.61
N PHE A 178 3.10 -6.89 12.89
CA PHE A 178 4.05 -5.77 12.74
C PHE A 178 4.28 -5.08 14.09
N ASN A 179 3.21 -4.78 14.83
CA ASN A 179 3.30 -4.16 16.15
C ASN A 179 4.00 -5.05 17.18
N GLU A 180 3.77 -6.36 17.13
CA GLU A 180 4.50 -7.33 17.94
C GLU A 180 6.00 -7.31 17.65
N ALA A 181 6.39 -7.40 16.37
CA ALA A 181 7.78 -7.40 15.96
C ALA A 181 8.49 -6.09 16.32
N MET A 182 7.88 -4.94 16.02
CA MET A 182 8.44 -3.62 16.35
C MET A 182 8.61 -3.44 17.86
N ARG A 183 7.63 -3.89 18.66
CA ARG A 183 7.73 -3.90 20.13
C ARG A 183 8.87 -4.77 20.63
N ALA A 184 9.05 -5.97 20.06
CA ALA A 184 10.12 -6.89 20.44
C ALA A 184 11.52 -6.34 20.11
N LEU A 185 11.65 -5.59 19.02
CA LEU A 185 12.89 -4.92 18.63
C LEU A 185 13.22 -3.71 19.53
N GLY A 186 12.22 -3.10 20.17
CA GLY A 186 12.41 -1.99 21.10
C GLY A 186 13.25 -0.87 20.49
N THR A 187 14.36 -0.51 21.15
CA THR A 187 15.29 0.55 20.69
C THR A 187 16.10 0.19 19.44
N ALA A 188 16.09 -1.09 19.00
CA ALA A 188 16.74 -1.51 17.76
C ALA A 188 15.90 -1.21 16.51
N TRP A 189 14.61 -0.91 16.67
CA TRP A 189 13.81 -0.42 15.55
C TRP A 189 14.33 0.95 15.07
N PRO A 190 14.60 1.17 13.76
CA PRO A 190 15.41 2.29 13.30
C PRO A 190 14.84 3.67 13.65
N ARG A 191 15.74 4.55 14.13
CA ARG A 191 15.50 5.90 14.69
C ARG A 191 15.10 7.00 13.69
N ARG A 192 14.88 6.69 12.41
CA ARG A 192 14.44 7.72 11.45
C ARG A 192 12.96 8.04 11.59
N GLN A 193 12.18 7.14 12.20
CA GLN A 193 10.93 7.51 12.82
C GLN A 193 11.22 8.10 14.22
N PRO A 194 10.48 9.12 14.66
CA PRO A 194 10.53 9.63 16.02
C PRO A 194 10.49 8.50 17.05
N ALA A 195 11.27 8.62 18.12
CA ALA A 195 11.20 7.65 19.22
C ALA A 195 9.76 7.56 19.77
N PRO A 196 9.32 6.39 20.26
CA PRO A 196 8.03 6.27 20.93
C PRO A 196 7.91 7.31 22.07
N GLY A 197 6.90 8.18 22.01
CA GLY A 197 6.72 9.29 22.95
C GLY A 197 7.50 10.58 22.63
N SER A 198 8.24 10.63 21.52
CA SER A 198 8.92 11.83 21.01
C SER A 198 7.92 12.90 20.54
N SER A 199 8.35 14.17 20.59
CA SER A 199 7.63 15.31 20.04
C SER A 199 7.72 15.45 18.51
N GLU A 200 8.62 14.70 17.86
CA GLU A 200 8.80 14.74 16.40
C GLU A 200 7.65 13.99 15.66
N PRO A 201 7.20 14.47 14.49
CA PRO A 201 6.15 13.81 13.71
C PRO A 201 6.69 12.59 12.94
N PRO A 202 5.97 11.44 12.90
CA PRO A 202 6.44 10.35 12.08
C PRO A 202 6.30 10.69 10.60
N LEU A 203 7.27 10.22 9.83
CA LEU A 203 7.49 10.62 8.45
C LEU A 203 6.39 10.10 7.51
N GLN A 204 5.68 9.06 7.95
CA GLN A 204 4.63 8.41 7.20
C GLN A 204 3.77 7.51 8.09
N SER A 205 2.45 7.47 7.88
CA SER A 205 1.57 6.46 8.50
C SER A 205 0.69 5.79 7.45
N VAL A 206 -0.18 4.89 7.90
CA VAL A 206 -1.24 4.25 7.09
C VAL A 206 -2.41 5.20 6.76
N TYR A 207 -2.37 6.46 7.22
CA TYR A 207 -3.37 7.50 6.95
C TYR A 207 -2.76 8.75 6.26
N GLY A 208 -3.54 9.35 5.35
CA GLY A 208 -3.38 10.75 4.92
C GLY A 208 -2.37 11.02 3.79
N ARG A 209 -1.07 10.84 4.03
CA ARG A 209 -0.02 11.40 3.14
C ARG A 209 0.01 10.76 1.73
N ARG A 210 0.11 9.44 1.65
CA ARG A 210 0.23 8.72 0.36
C ARG A 210 -1.03 8.83 -0.50
N ARG A 211 -2.17 9.03 0.14
CA ARG A 211 -3.45 9.30 -0.53
C ARG A 211 -3.38 10.61 -1.34
N LEU A 212 -2.72 11.65 -0.81
CA LEU A 212 -2.51 12.92 -1.53
C LEU A 212 -1.52 12.78 -2.68
N ASP A 213 -0.40 12.06 -2.48
CA ASP A 213 0.54 11.75 -3.56
C ASP A 213 -0.16 11.01 -4.70
N TRP A 214 -1.10 10.12 -4.37
CA TRP A 214 -1.90 9.41 -5.35
C TRP A 214 -2.86 10.35 -6.08
N PHE A 215 -3.54 11.27 -5.38
CA PHE A 215 -4.37 12.31 -6.02
C PHE A 215 -3.58 13.21 -6.96
N GLY A 216 -2.33 13.56 -6.61
CA GLY A 216 -1.47 14.37 -7.48
C GLY A 216 -1.09 13.66 -8.78
N ARG A 217 -1.03 12.32 -8.77
CA ARG A 217 -0.63 11.51 -9.94
C ARG A 217 -1.81 11.00 -10.77
N HIS A 218 -3.03 11.05 -10.25
CA HIS A 218 -4.21 10.48 -10.90
C HIS A 218 -5.31 11.53 -11.03
N ALA A 219 -5.69 11.84 -12.28
CA ALA A 219 -6.69 12.86 -12.60
C ALA A 219 -8.02 12.71 -11.84
N ASN A 220 -8.44 11.48 -11.51
CA ASN A 220 -9.70 11.20 -10.83
C ASN A 220 -9.60 11.13 -9.30
N GLY A 221 -8.41 11.31 -8.75
CA GLY A 221 -8.17 11.02 -7.34
C GLY A 221 -8.91 11.96 -6.40
N PHE A 222 -8.68 13.27 -6.56
CA PHE A 222 -9.37 14.27 -5.75
C PHE A 222 -10.88 14.37 -6.06
N ALA A 223 -11.28 14.10 -7.31
CA ALA A 223 -12.70 14.08 -7.69
C ALA A 223 -13.52 13.06 -6.89
N THR A 224 -12.90 11.96 -6.46
CA THR A 224 -13.55 10.97 -5.60
C THR A 224 -13.82 11.54 -4.21
N GLU A 225 -12.88 12.28 -3.62
CA GLU A 225 -13.11 12.98 -2.34
C GLU A 225 -14.17 14.06 -2.49
N LEU A 226 -14.10 14.86 -3.55
CA LEU A 226 -15.09 15.89 -3.82
C LEU A 226 -16.50 15.29 -3.95
N ARG A 227 -16.66 14.07 -4.47
CA ARG A 227 -17.95 13.39 -4.56
C ARG A 227 -18.42 12.84 -3.21
N THR A 228 -17.51 12.29 -2.42
CA THR A 228 -17.85 11.45 -1.25
C THR A 228 -17.75 12.16 0.10
N MET A 229 -16.97 13.24 0.21
CA MET A 229 -16.66 13.89 1.48
C MET A 229 -17.35 15.27 1.61
N PRO A 230 -18.37 15.41 2.49
CA PRO A 230 -19.07 16.68 2.68
C PRO A 230 -18.17 17.84 3.08
N LEU A 231 -17.16 17.60 3.91
CA LEU A 231 -16.21 18.64 4.32
C LEU A 231 -15.43 19.20 3.12
N ILE A 232 -14.95 18.32 2.23
CA ILE A 232 -14.21 18.73 1.03
C ILE A 232 -15.09 19.57 0.11
N LYS A 233 -16.35 19.18 -0.11
CA LYS A 233 -17.33 19.97 -0.88
C LYS A 233 -17.52 21.39 -0.34
N ARG A 234 -17.46 21.58 0.98
CA ARG A 234 -17.63 22.91 1.61
C ARG A 234 -16.39 23.80 1.50
N LEU A 235 -15.22 23.20 1.40
CA LEU A 235 -13.92 23.88 1.44
C LEU A 235 -13.33 24.13 0.06
N VAL A 236 -13.79 23.42 -0.96
CA VAL A 236 -13.29 23.60 -2.32
C VAL A 236 -13.47 25.04 -2.81
N GLY A 237 -12.42 25.61 -3.40
CA GLY A 237 -12.38 27.00 -3.89
C GLY A 237 -12.34 28.06 -2.80
N SER A 238 -12.10 27.70 -1.54
CA SER A 238 -12.07 28.67 -0.44
C SER A 238 -10.70 29.31 -0.25
N GLU A 239 -10.71 30.55 0.24
CA GLU A 239 -9.52 31.30 0.66
C GLU A 239 -9.66 31.71 2.13
N TRP A 240 -8.56 31.65 2.85
CA TRP A 240 -8.50 31.87 4.28
C TRP A 240 -7.36 32.82 4.62
N ALA A 241 -7.67 33.93 5.29
CA ALA A 241 -6.68 34.88 5.80
C ALA A 241 -6.17 34.39 7.16
N CYS A 242 -4.85 34.28 7.31
CA CYS A 242 -4.20 33.79 8.52
C CYS A 242 -3.68 34.95 9.38
N GLU A 243 -3.58 34.73 10.70
CA GLU A 243 -3.12 35.74 11.68
C GLU A 243 -1.69 36.25 11.41
N ASP A 244 -0.86 35.46 10.73
CA ASP A 244 0.50 35.83 10.33
C ASP A 244 0.56 36.69 9.05
N GLY A 245 -0.59 37.12 8.53
CA GLY A 245 -0.72 37.91 7.29
C GLY A 245 -0.63 37.07 6.00
N SER A 246 -0.45 35.75 6.10
CA SER A 246 -0.50 34.86 4.94
C SER A 246 -1.94 34.49 4.54
N SER A 247 -2.13 33.95 3.34
CA SER A 247 -3.41 33.35 2.93
C SER A 247 -3.24 31.90 2.50
N LEU A 248 -4.20 31.06 2.90
CA LEU A 248 -4.32 29.65 2.50
C LEU A 248 -5.47 29.52 1.48
N GLN A 249 -5.16 29.03 0.30
CA GLN A 249 -6.13 28.75 -0.76
C GLN A 249 -6.28 27.25 -0.96
N LEU A 250 -7.52 26.78 -1.01
CA LEU A 250 -7.89 25.37 -1.19
C LEU A 250 -8.59 25.20 -2.55
N GLY A 251 -7.86 24.76 -3.56
CA GLY A 251 -8.29 24.70 -4.95
C GLY A 251 -9.21 23.51 -5.30
N GLY A 252 -9.88 23.65 -6.44
CA GLY A 252 -10.85 22.70 -7.03
C GLY A 252 -10.34 21.29 -7.28
N ASN A 253 -9.04 21.17 -7.53
CA ASN A 253 -8.41 19.94 -7.99
C ASN A 253 -7.54 19.31 -6.89
N GLY A 254 -7.76 19.69 -5.63
CA GLY A 254 -6.95 19.25 -4.49
C GLY A 254 -5.58 19.93 -4.41
N ASP A 255 -5.39 21.02 -5.16
CA ASP A 255 -4.23 21.88 -5.07
C ASP A 255 -4.40 22.87 -3.91
N ALA A 256 -3.34 23.09 -3.15
CA ALA A 256 -3.32 24.09 -2.08
C ALA A 256 -2.22 25.12 -2.34
N ARG A 257 -2.45 26.37 -1.97
CA ARG A 257 -1.44 27.43 -1.99
C ARG A 257 -1.38 28.11 -0.64
N TRP A 258 -0.18 28.27 -0.10
CA TRP A 258 0.03 28.88 1.20
C TRP A 258 1.40 29.57 1.24
N ARG A 259 1.54 30.63 2.07
CA ARG A 259 2.79 31.38 2.37
C ARG A 259 3.73 31.62 1.18
N SER A 260 3.83 32.87 0.71
CA SER A 260 4.75 33.25 -0.38
C SER A 260 4.52 32.46 -1.68
N GLY A 261 3.27 32.06 -1.96
CA GLY A 261 2.89 31.41 -3.22
C GLY A 261 3.35 29.95 -3.38
N ARG A 262 3.80 29.29 -2.30
CA ARG A 262 4.15 27.86 -2.37
C ARG A 262 2.90 27.04 -2.67
N SER A 263 3.05 26.07 -3.57
CA SER A 263 1.97 25.16 -3.96
C SER A 263 2.16 23.78 -3.35
N GLY A 264 1.06 23.06 -3.25
CA GLY A 264 0.99 21.79 -2.56
C GLY A 264 -0.33 21.07 -2.83
N ARG A 265 -0.64 20.09 -1.97
CA ARG A 265 -1.88 19.30 -2.07
C ARG A 265 -2.69 19.41 -0.80
N TRP A 266 -4.00 19.26 -0.91
CA TRP A 266 -4.89 19.08 0.23
C TRP A 266 -5.94 18.02 -0.05
N GLY A 267 -6.56 17.54 1.01
CA GLY A 267 -7.61 16.52 0.97
C GLY A 267 -8.12 16.17 2.34
N SER A 268 -8.95 15.15 2.44
CA SER A 268 -9.52 14.72 3.72
C SER A 268 -8.43 14.20 4.67
N MET A 269 -8.55 14.54 5.96
CA MET A 269 -7.75 13.93 7.03
C MET A 269 -8.65 13.13 7.95
N ASN A 270 -8.59 11.82 7.77
CA ASN A 270 -9.49 10.86 8.36
C ASN A 270 -8.70 9.83 9.18
N ASN A 271 -7.81 10.32 10.04
CA ASN A 271 -7.06 9.48 10.96
C ASN A 271 -7.78 9.45 12.33
N PRO A 272 -8.35 8.31 12.76
CA PRO A 272 -9.04 8.20 14.04
C PRO A 272 -8.12 8.40 15.25
N ASP A 273 -6.80 8.23 15.11
CA ASP A 273 -5.86 8.35 16.23
C ASP A 273 -5.59 9.79 16.66
N LEU A 274 -6.01 10.77 15.86
CA LEU A 274 -5.81 12.19 16.17
C LEU A 274 -6.73 12.70 17.29
N GLY A 275 -7.71 11.89 17.70
CA GLY A 275 -8.62 12.23 18.79
C GLY A 275 -9.38 13.53 18.58
N GLY A 276 -9.70 14.23 19.68
CA GLY A 276 -10.51 15.46 19.64
C GLY A 276 -9.86 16.65 18.91
N ALA A 277 -8.54 16.63 18.70
CA ALA A 277 -7.85 17.67 17.94
C ALA A 277 -8.17 17.62 16.44
N CYS A 278 -8.40 16.41 15.91
CA CYS A 278 -8.84 16.23 14.54
C CYS A 278 -9.85 15.09 14.42
N PRO A 279 -11.13 15.35 14.72
CA PRO A 279 -12.17 14.34 14.55
C PRO A 279 -12.29 13.92 13.09
N VAL A 280 -12.55 12.63 12.87
CA VAL A 280 -12.84 12.07 11.56
C VAL A 280 -13.94 12.86 10.86
N GLY A 281 -13.74 13.22 9.59
CA GLY A 281 -14.70 14.00 8.80
C GLY A 281 -14.77 15.50 9.14
N ALA A 282 -14.01 15.97 10.13
CA ALA A 282 -13.93 17.38 10.52
C ALA A 282 -12.59 18.04 10.19
N CYS A 283 -11.66 17.27 9.62
CA CYS A 283 -10.31 17.73 9.30
C CYS A 283 -9.91 17.52 7.87
N ILE A 284 -8.98 18.37 7.43
CA ILE A 284 -8.26 18.21 6.17
C ILE A 284 -6.77 18.12 6.42
N TYR A 285 -6.07 17.56 5.45
CA TYR A 285 -4.62 17.59 5.38
C TYR A 285 -4.21 18.67 4.37
N VAL A 286 -3.15 19.41 4.67
CA VAL A 286 -2.54 20.39 3.75
C VAL A 286 -1.03 20.15 3.71
N ASP A 287 -0.52 19.82 2.52
CA ASP A 287 0.91 19.62 2.26
C ASP A 287 1.47 20.76 1.41
N VAL A 288 1.77 21.88 2.04
CA VAL A 288 2.43 23.02 1.39
C VAL A 288 3.75 23.27 2.09
N SER A 289 4.85 22.84 1.46
CA SER A 289 6.22 22.86 2.03
C SER A 289 6.38 22.14 3.37
N GLY A 290 5.61 21.08 3.55
CA GLY A 290 5.46 20.38 4.80
C GLY A 290 4.00 20.06 5.03
N SER A 291 3.80 19.02 5.80
CA SER A 291 2.52 18.39 5.98
C SER A 291 1.85 18.87 7.27
N HIS A 292 0.57 19.19 7.19
CA HIS A 292 -0.20 19.80 8.27
C HIS A 292 -1.58 19.16 8.39
N ASN A 293 -2.03 18.97 9.63
CA ASN A 293 -3.42 18.66 9.93
C ASN A 293 -4.14 19.99 10.17
N VAL A 294 -5.32 20.16 9.57
CA VAL A 294 -6.09 21.40 9.69
C VAL A 294 -7.48 21.07 10.21
N ALA A 295 -7.76 21.55 11.42
CA ALA A 295 -9.09 21.47 12.02
C ALA A 295 -9.97 22.59 11.46
N VAL A 296 -11.18 22.24 11.04
CA VAL A 296 -12.14 23.17 10.43
C VAL A 296 -13.30 23.38 11.38
N ASN A 297 -13.55 24.64 11.77
CA ASN A 297 -14.69 25.00 12.60
C ASN A 297 -15.42 26.21 12.00
N GLY A 298 -16.49 25.94 11.26
CA GLY A 298 -17.28 26.97 10.59
C GLY A 298 -16.45 27.81 9.62
N SER A 299 -16.27 29.08 9.96
CA SER A 299 -15.47 30.08 9.23
C SER A 299 -14.05 30.25 9.78
N SER A 300 -13.56 29.31 10.59
CA SER A 300 -12.18 29.27 11.07
C SER A 300 -11.46 27.96 10.73
N LEU A 301 -10.16 28.06 10.48
CA LEU A 301 -9.21 26.95 10.38
C LEU A 301 -8.14 27.08 11.45
N THR A 302 -7.79 25.96 12.08
CA THR A 302 -6.61 25.85 12.93
C THR A 302 -5.63 24.91 12.25
N VAL A 303 -4.52 25.46 11.75
CA VAL A 303 -3.45 24.70 11.11
C VAL A 303 -2.49 24.23 12.18
N MET A 304 -2.32 22.91 12.27
CA MET A 304 -1.47 22.25 13.25
C MET A 304 -0.30 21.62 12.53
N ARG A 305 0.90 21.74 13.12
CA ARG A 305 2.05 20.93 12.68
C ARG A 305 1.67 19.45 12.85
N LEU A 306 2.04 18.62 11.88
CA LEU A 306 1.77 17.18 11.89
C LEU A 306 1.97 16.56 13.27
N PHE A 307 1.00 15.75 13.68
CA PHE A 307 1.17 14.77 14.74
C PHE A 307 0.53 13.50 14.22
N TYR A 308 1.29 12.45 13.92
CA TYR A 308 0.74 11.10 14.14
C TYR A 308 1.15 10.69 15.55
N ARG A 309 0.69 11.47 16.53
CA ARG A 309 0.99 11.22 17.94
C ARG A 309 0.13 10.08 18.47
N THR A 310 0.63 9.43 19.51
CA THR A 310 -0.19 8.77 20.52
C THR A 310 -1.09 9.81 21.19
N ALA A 311 -2.32 9.46 21.54
CA ALA A 311 -3.45 10.32 21.92
C ALA A 311 -3.26 11.40 23.02
N SER A 312 -2.05 11.68 23.52
CA SER A 312 -1.78 12.40 24.77
C SER A 312 -1.13 13.78 24.68
N ALA A 313 -0.65 14.25 23.52
CA ALA A 313 0.08 15.52 23.49
C ALA A 313 -0.56 16.61 22.62
N THR A 314 -0.66 17.83 23.17
CA THR A 314 -1.32 19.00 22.60
C THR A 314 -0.73 19.43 21.26
N PRO A 315 -1.56 19.69 20.22
CA PRO A 315 -1.06 20.09 18.92
C PRO A 315 -0.37 21.48 18.96
N GLU A 316 0.82 21.60 18.37
CA GLU A 316 1.41 22.89 18.01
C GLU A 316 0.59 23.54 16.90
N VAL A 317 -0.07 24.65 17.23
CA VAL A 317 -0.78 25.50 16.27
C VAL A 317 0.24 26.37 15.55
N VAL A 318 0.34 26.23 14.23
CA VAL A 318 1.29 26.99 13.40
C VAL A 318 0.65 28.17 12.66
N ALA A 319 -0.68 28.16 12.56
CA ALA A 319 -1.49 29.28 12.11
C ALA A 319 -2.95 29.09 12.50
N ARG A 320 -3.65 30.20 12.71
CA ARG A 320 -5.12 30.26 12.71
C ARG A 320 -5.55 31.14 11.55
N CYS A 321 -6.57 30.71 10.83
CA CYS A 321 -7.05 31.40 9.65
C CYS A 321 -8.56 31.52 9.65
N HIS A 322 -9.09 32.56 9.02
CA HIS A 322 -10.51 32.84 8.91
C HIS A 322 -10.92 32.95 7.44
N ARG A 323 -12.13 32.51 7.12
CA ARG A 323 -12.61 32.50 5.73
C ARG A 323 -12.70 33.92 5.21
N SER A 324 -12.00 34.20 4.12
CA SER A 324 -12.06 35.49 3.43
C SER A 324 -13.43 35.62 2.77
N GLY A 325 -14.25 36.59 3.18
CA GLY A 325 -15.51 36.95 2.48
C GLY A 325 -16.84 36.46 3.08
N GLY A 326 -16.93 36.20 4.39
CA GLY A 326 -18.23 36.23 5.09
C GLY A 326 -18.41 37.59 5.77
N GLY A 327 -19.21 38.47 5.18
CA GLY A 327 -19.41 39.83 5.69
C GLY A 327 -19.92 39.87 7.13
N ALA A 328 -19.55 40.94 7.83
CA ALA A 328 -20.41 41.51 8.88
C ALA A 328 -21.77 41.91 8.27
#